data_AF-A0A7X8WLQ1-F1
#
_entry.id   AF-A0A7X8WLQ1-F1
#
_cell.length_a   1.000
_cell.length_b   1.000
_cell.length_c   1.000
_cell.angle_alpha   90.00
_cell.angle_beta   90.00
_cell.angle_gamma   90.00
#
_symmetry.space_group_name_H-M   'P 1'
#
loop_
_entity.id
_entity.type
_entity.pdbx_description
1 polymer ?
#
loop_
_entity_poly.entity_id
_entity_poly.type
_entity_poly.pdbx_seq_one_letter_code
_entity_poly.pdbx_strand_id
1 'polypeptide(L)'
;HNVLKTSSGDLFAVTTFDYYQYDFSTNCWKNESDKIRTDERLTDIASHNDTLIILSRSHGYISQRPYEHFDKITLANVEGGKKEISLFKTLWTFHSGELFGLFGKLLVDFLGIITIILCITGLLLFFTPQLIRRRRKTKKSTFTLVKLFKSSLLWHNKPGSTLFYLLLILCLSGMFLRPPLLISIIKAKHKPLSFTTQDKTNPWHDKLRCIRYDEFNKEWLIYTSDGLLAYKNIKGIPSKIKHIPPISVMGLQVFEPKDTTTWIIGSFSGLFHWDRQTGESRDYFTGKIPEPPKMGPPVISNPISGFSSDFDKDIVFNYFEGAKSKSSIPQMPKQAQQANMSLWHVCLEAHTGRIYTFLPEIIIALFIPISGILFLIILISGYILYRRRYKRPKKNIS
;
A
#
# COMPACT_ATOMS: atom_id res chain seq x y z
N HIS A 1 6.51 -8.90 -7.13
CA HIS A 1 7.71 -9.76 -7.09
C HIS A 1 7.48 -10.89 -8.06
N ASN A 2 8.48 -11.23 -8.82
CA ASN A 2 8.32 -12.23 -9.85
C ASN A 2 9.63 -13.00 -10.03
N VAL A 3 9.50 -14.27 -10.39
CA VAL A 3 10.60 -15.14 -10.79
C VAL A 3 10.37 -15.46 -12.26
N LEU A 4 11.38 -15.24 -13.08
CA LEU A 4 11.29 -15.38 -14.52
C LEU A 4 12.34 -16.36 -15.00
N LYS A 5 11.90 -17.39 -15.72
CA LYS A 5 12.77 -18.24 -16.52
C LYS A 5 12.72 -17.78 -17.97
N THR A 6 13.86 -17.43 -18.53
CA THR A 6 14.00 -17.05 -19.93
C THR A 6 14.01 -18.27 -20.85
N SER A 7 13.84 -18.04 -22.16
CA SER A 7 13.94 -19.10 -23.18
C SER A 7 15.34 -19.71 -23.26
N SER A 8 16.40 -18.98 -22.89
CA SER A 8 17.77 -19.50 -22.79
C SER A 8 17.99 -20.39 -21.55
N GLY A 9 17.02 -20.44 -20.63
CA GLY A 9 17.12 -21.19 -19.37
C GLY A 9 17.71 -20.39 -18.20
N ASP A 10 18.11 -19.13 -18.43
CA ASP A 10 18.55 -18.23 -17.36
C ASP A 10 17.37 -17.89 -16.44
N LEU A 11 17.61 -17.87 -15.12
CA LEU A 11 16.59 -17.65 -14.10
C LEU A 11 16.86 -16.35 -13.33
N PHE A 12 15.85 -15.49 -13.27
CA PHE A 12 15.93 -14.18 -12.63
C PHE A 12 14.82 -14.00 -11.60
N ALA A 13 15.06 -13.16 -10.59
CA ALA A 13 14.05 -12.77 -9.63
C ALA A 13 14.13 -11.27 -9.34
N VAL A 14 12.96 -10.65 -9.15
CA VAL A 14 12.84 -9.24 -8.77
C VAL A 14 12.02 -9.10 -7.50
N THR A 15 12.63 -8.45 -6.51
CA THR A 15 12.01 -8.04 -5.24
C THR A 15 11.69 -6.54 -5.26
N THR A 16 11.26 -5.93 -4.15
CA THR A 16 10.99 -4.48 -4.11
C THR A 16 12.26 -3.66 -4.32
N PHE A 17 13.39 -4.16 -3.81
CA PHE A 17 14.64 -3.41 -3.71
C PHE A 17 15.76 -4.02 -4.54
N ASP A 18 15.69 -5.32 -4.77
CA ASP A 18 16.78 -6.07 -5.36
C ASP A 18 16.38 -6.88 -6.58
N TYR A 19 17.35 -7.05 -7.46
CA TYR A 19 17.33 -7.93 -8.62
C TYR A 19 18.35 -9.04 -8.42
N TYR A 20 17.95 -10.28 -8.73
CA TYR A 20 18.76 -11.46 -8.56
C TYR A 20 18.83 -12.28 -9.85
N GLN A 21 19.98 -12.90 -10.07
CA GLN A 21 20.18 -13.95 -11.06
C GLN A 21 20.56 -15.24 -10.35
N TYR A 22 19.94 -16.34 -10.73
CA TYR A 22 20.28 -17.65 -10.16
C TYR A 22 21.52 -18.21 -10.84
N ASP A 23 22.51 -18.60 -10.05
CA ASP A 23 23.68 -19.31 -10.52
C ASP A 23 23.48 -20.82 -10.31
N PHE A 24 23.31 -21.54 -11.43
CA PHE A 24 23.13 -22.99 -11.44
C PHE A 24 24.41 -23.76 -11.02
N SER A 25 25.59 -23.15 -11.12
CA SER A 25 26.86 -23.80 -10.72
C SER A 25 27.01 -23.86 -9.19
N THR A 26 26.58 -22.80 -8.50
CA THR A 26 26.67 -22.68 -7.04
C THR A 26 25.34 -22.93 -6.33
N ASN A 27 24.25 -23.13 -7.09
CA ASN A 27 22.88 -23.26 -6.59
C ASN A 27 22.47 -22.13 -5.63
N CYS A 28 22.81 -20.89 -6.00
CA CYS A 28 22.49 -19.72 -5.18
C CYS A 28 22.01 -18.53 -6.01
N TRP A 29 21.18 -17.70 -5.38
CA TRP A 29 20.78 -16.41 -5.95
C TRP A 29 21.89 -15.38 -5.72
N LYS A 30 22.41 -14.80 -6.80
CA LYS A 30 23.36 -13.68 -6.77
C LYS A 30 22.59 -12.37 -6.90
N ASN A 31 22.89 -11.42 -6.01
CA ASN A 31 22.34 -10.07 -6.09
C ASN A 31 23.10 -9.30 -7.18
N GLU A 32 22.38 -8.81 -8.17
CA GLU A 32 22.90 -8.13 -9.34
C GLU A 32 22.30 -6.71 -9.47
N SER A 33 21.76 -6.17 -8.37
CA SER A 33 21.10 -4.86 -8.32
C SER A 33 21.98 -3.71 -8.81
N ASP A 34 23.29 -3.83 -8.64
CA ASP A 34 24.30 -2.86 -9.09
C ASP A 34 24.31 -2.65 -10.62
N LYS A 35 23.75 -3.59 -11.39
CA LYS A 35 23.61 -3.47 -12.85
C LYS A 35 22.49 -2.51 -13.27
N ILE A 36 21.48 -2.29 -12.43
CA ILE A 36 20.33 -1.42 -12.71
C ILE A 36 20.57 0.02 -12.20
N ARG A 37 21.34 0.17 -11.11
CA ARG A 37 21.71 1.45 -10.48
C ARG A 37 20.52 2.38 -10.24
N THR A 38 19.55 1.91 -9.45
CA THR A 38 18.34 2.68 -9.15
C THR A 38 17.92 2.60 -7.69
N ASP A 39 17.46 3.73 -7.14
CA ASP A 39 16.81 3.81 -5.83
C ASP A 39 15.28 3.59 -5.93
N GLU A 40 14.78 3.34 -7.14
CA GLU A 40 13.36 3.14 -7.37
C GLU A 40 12.94 1.72 -7.00
N ARG A 41 11.74 1.60 -6.40
CA ARG A 41 11.17 0.30 -6.08
C ARG A 41 10.90 -0.49 -7.36
N LEU A 42 11.51 -1.66 -7.49
CA LEU A 42 11.25 -2.60 -8.57
C LEU A 42 9.91 -3.29 -8.34
N THR A 43 9.19 -3.60 -9.42
CA THR A 43 7.84 -4.17 -9.35
C THR A 43 7.77 -5.54 -9.99
N ASP A 44 8.33 -5.67 -11.19
CA ASP A 44 8.15 -6.85 -12.03
C ASP A 44 9.23 -6.97 -13.10
N ILE A 45 9.33 -8.15 -13.71
CA ILE A 45 10.28 -8.49 -14.76
C ILE A 45 9.61 -9.37 -15.82
N ALA A 46 9.98 -9.17 -17.08
CA ALA A 46 9.57 -10.01 -18.19
C ALA A 46 10.68 -10.08 -19.24
N SER A 47 10.70 -11.16 -20.01
CA SER A 47 11.61 -11.35 -21.15
C SER A 47 10.84 -11.75 -22.39
N HIS A 48 11.36 -11.36 -23.54
CA HIS A 48 10.97 -11.91 -24.82
C HIS A 48 12.21 -11.96 -25.72
N ASN A 49 12.48 -13.15 -26.26
CA ASN A 49 13.76 -13.47 -26.92
C ASN A 49 14.95 -13.06 -26.05
N ASP A 50 15.92 -12.34 -26.61
CA ASP A 50 17.13 -11.90 -25.90
C ASP A 50 16.94 -10.62 -25.07
N THR A 51 15.73 -10.03 -25.07
CA THR A 51 15.46 -8.78 -24.37
C THR A 51 14.82 -9.04 -23.00
N LEU A 52 15.44 -8.51 -21.97
CA LEU A 52 14.97 -8.51 -20.59
C LEU A 52 14.51 -7.11 -20.20
N ILE A 53 13.33 -7.02 -19.58
CA ILE A 53 12.75 -5.75 -19.14
C ILE A 53 12.38 -5.85 -17.67
N ILE A 54 12.95 -4.97 -16.87
CA ILE A 54 12.62 -4.79 -15.46
C ILE A 54 11.83 -3.50 -15.33
N LEU A 55 10.69 -3.55 -14.64
CA LEU A 55 9.93 -2.37 -14.29
C LEU A 55 10.25 -1.94 -12.86
N SER A 56 10.48 -0.64 -12.69
CA SER A 56 10.24 0.04 -11.43
C SER A 56 8.84 0.63 -11.39
N ARG A 57 8.49 1.25 -10.27
CA ARG A 57 7.26 2.03 -10.11
C ARG A 57 7.12 3.19 -11.10
N SER A 58 8.19 3.63 -11.74
CA SER A 58 8.23 4.85 -12.56
C SER A 58 8.91 4.68 -13.93
N HIS A 59 9.86 3.76 -14.09
CA HIS A 59 10.65 3.59 -15.30
C HIS A 59 10.74 2.11 -15.70
N GLY A 60 11.09 1.87 -16.97
CA GLY A 60 11.54 0.56 -17.43
C GLY A 60 13.06 0.55 -17.54
N TYR A 61 13.65 -0.63 -17.36
CA TYR A 61 15.07 -0.90 -17.51
C TYR A 61 15.21 -2.05 -18.49
N ILE A 62 15.82 -1.79 -19.64
CA ILE A 62 15.94 -2.77 -20.73
C ILE A 62 17.38 -3.25 -20.79
N SER A 63 17.56 -4.56 -20.90
CA SER A 63 18.87 -5.15 -21.16
C SER A 63 18.77 -6.25 -22.21
N GLN A 64 19.87 -6.46 -22.92
CA GLN A 64 20.04 -7.56 -23.86
C GLN A 64 21.13 -8.49 -23.34
N ARG A 65 21.06 -9.78 -23.70
CA ARG A 65 22.06 -10.78 -23.31
C ARG A 65 23.48 -10.28 -23.66
N PRO A 66 24.47 -10.33 -22.75
CA PRO A 66 24.55 -11.07 -21.48
C PRO A 66 23.94 -10.41 -20.22
N TYR A 67 23.11 -9.38 -20.37
CA TYR A 67 22.40 -8.69 -19.27
C TYR A 67 23.30 -7.92 -18.29
N GLU A 68 24.40 -7.37 -18.80
CA GLU A 68 25.39 -6.64 -17.99
C GLU A 68 25.04 -5.15 -17.80
N HIS A 69 24.28 -4.56 -18.74
CA HIS A 69 23.92 -3.14 -18.70
C HIS A 69 22.43 -2.94 -18.92
N PHE A 70 21.80 -2.11 -18.08
CA PHE A 70 20.39 -1.78 -18.18
C PHE A 70 20.18 -0.32 -18.59
N ASP A 71 19.58 -0.13 -19.77
CA ASP A 71 19.16 1.17 -20.26
C ASP A 71 17.87 1.62 -19.58
N LYS A 72 17.94 2.72 -18.85
CA LYS A 72 16.75 3.36 -18.26
C LYS A 72 15.90 4.02 -19.34
N ILE A 73 14.62 3.67 -19.38
CA ILE A 73 13.64 4.26 -20.29
C ILE A 73 12.43 4.84 -19.54
N THR A 74 11.94 5.97 -20.03
CA THR A 74 10.62 6.50 -19.65
C THR A 74 9.62 6.04 -20.69
N LEU A 75 8.65 5.21 -20.29
CA LEU A 75 7.60 4.72 -21.20
C LEU A 75 6.76 5.89 -21.70
N ALA A 76 6.37 5.87 -22.98
CA ALA A 76 5.46 6.87 -23.53
C ALA A 76 4.05 6.73 -22.91
N ASN A 77 3.27 7.81 -22.91
CA ASN A 77 1.86 7.76 -22.51
C ASN A 77 0.95 7.62 -23.73
N VAL A 78 -0.28 7.21 -23.52
CA VAL A 78 -1.33 7.22 -24.56
C VAL A 78 -1.49 8.65 -25.09
N GLU A 79 -1.66 8.77 -26.40
CA GLU A 79 -1.85 10.05 -27.06
C GLU A 79 -3.04 10.83 -26.48
N GLY A 80 -2.84 12.12 -26.17
CA GLY A 80 -3.85 12.97 -25.54
C GLY A 80 -4.20 12.63 -24.08
N GLY A 81 -3.45 11.74 -23.43
CA GLY A 81 -3.71 11.33 -22.04
C GLY A 81 -3.60 12.50 -21.04
N LYS A 82 -4.70 12.80 -20.33
CA LYS A 82 -4.70 13.81 -19.25
C LYS A 82 -3.86 13.32 -18.07
N LYS A 83 -2.99 14.19 -17.56
CA LYS A 83 -2.28 13.97 -16.29
C LYS A 83 -3.26 14.16 -15.13
N GLU A 84 -3.86 13.07 -14.67
CA GLU A 84 -4.77 13.05 -13.52
C GLU A 84 -4.25 12.11 -12.44
N ILE A 85 -4.57 12.45 -11.19
CA ILE A 85 -4.24 11.69 -9.99
C ILE A 85 -5.51 11.51 -9.17
N SER A 86 -5.68 10.33 -8.59
CA SER A 86 -6.78 10.05 -7.66
C SER A 86 -6.63 10.83 -6.36
N LEU A 87 -7.71 11.42 -5.87
CA LEU A 87 -7.74 12.11 -4.58
C LEU A 87 -7.34 11.18 -3.42
N PHE A 88 -7.68 9.89 -3.50
CA PHE A 88 -7.23 8.88 -2.54
C PHE A 88 -5.71 8.79 -2.50
N LYS A 89 -5.04 8.75 -3.67
CA LYS A 89 -3.57 8.73 -3.74
C LYS A 89 -2.98 9.98 -3.10
N THR A 90 -3.55 11.14 -3.37
CA THR A 90 -3.10 12.41 -2.78
C THR A 90 -3.22 12.40 -1.27
N LEU A 91 -4.38 12.04 -0.72
CA LEU A 91 -4.57 11.95 0.73
C LEU A 91 -3.67 10.89 1.38
N TRP A 92 -3.44 9.76 0.71
CA TRP A 92 -2.51 8.74 1.18
C TRP A 92 -1.09 9.29 1.28
N THR A 93 -0.58 9.91 0.20
CA THR A 93 0.77 10.52 0.19
C THR A 93 0.88 11.72 1.13
N PHE A 94 -0.22 12.42 1.39
CA PHE A 94 -0.26 13.52 2.34
C PHE A 94 -0.19 13.00 3.78
N HIS A 95 -0.98 11.98 4.11
CA HIS A 95 -0.98 11.35 5.42
C HIS A 95 0.36 10.67 5.74
N SER A 96 1.03 10.08 4.75
CA SER A 96 2.38 9.50 4.92
C SER A 96 3.50 10.54 4.86
N GLY A 97 3.20 11.80 4.51
CA GLY A 97 4.19 12.86 4.30
C GLY A 97 4.95 12.78 2.97
N GLU A 98 4.78 11.70 2.19
CA GLU A 98 5.41 11.51 0.87
C GLU A 98 5.07 12.61 -0.15
N LEU A 99 3.93 13.30 0.01
CA LEU A 99 3.53 14.39 -0.88
C LEU A 99 4.57 15.51 -0.95
N PHE A 100 5.27 15.77 0.17
CA PHE A 100 6.32 16.79 0.27
C PHE A 100 7.73 16.18 0.37
N GLY A 101 7.89 14.93 -0.09
CA GLY A 101 9.19 14.24 -0.07
C GLY A 101 9.71 14.00 1.34
N LEU A 102 11.02 14.16 1.54
CA LEU A 102 11.67 13.87 2.83
C LEU A 102 11.16 14.77 3.96
N PHE A 103 10.97 16.06 3.70
CA PHE A 103 10.50 17.02 4.70
C PHE A 103 9.12 16.63 5.25
N GLY A 104 8.20 16.28 4.36
CA GLY A 104 6.85 15.85 4.76
C GLY A 104 6.87 14.57 5.59
N LYS A 105 7.70 13.58 5.23
CA LYS A 105 7.86 12.34 6.02
C LYS A 105 8.34 12.64 7.43
N LEU A 106 9.40 13.43 7.57
CA LEU A 106 9.95 13.82 8.86
C LEU A 106 8.93 14.57 9.73
N LEU A 107 8.10 15.42 9.10
CA LEU A 107 7.02 16.12 9.81
C LEU A 107 5.96 15.14 10.33
N VAL A 108 5.51 14.19 9.52
CA VAL A 108 4.53 13.17 9.93
C VAL A 108 5.11 12.26 11.02
N ASP A 109 6.36 11.82 10.89
CA ASP A 109 7.05 11.01 11.89
C ASP A 109 7.14 11.76 13.23
N PHE A 110 7.48 13.05 13.19
CA PHE A 110 7.48 13.92 14.36
C PHE A 110 6.08 14.00 15.01
N LEU A 111 5.02 14.20 14.22
CA LEU A 111 3.64 14.20 14.74
C LEU A 111 3.23 12.84 15.32
N GLY A 112 3.73 11.74 14.75
CA GLY A 112 3.57 10.39 15.30
C GLY A 112 4.18 10.26 16.70
N ILE A 113 5.42 10.72 16.88
CA ILE A 113 6.10 10.75 18.19
C ILE A 113 5.33 11.63 19.18
N ILE A 114 4.87 12.81 18.76
CA ILE A 114 4.03 13.67 19.60
C ILE A 114 2.75 12.96 20.01
N THR A 115 2.09 12.24 19.09
CA THR A 115 0.87 11.49 19.40
C THR A 115 1.14 10.41 20.44
N ILE A 116 2.26 9.68 20.36
CA ILE A 116 2.69 8.72 21.38
C ILE A 116 2.86 9.41 22.74
N ILE A 117 3.53 10.57 22.78
CA ILE A 117 3.71 11.35 24.00
C ILE A 117 2.36 11.80 24.58
N LEU A 118 1.42 12.25 23.74
CA LEU A 118 0.08 12.65 24.15
C LEU A 118 -0.72 11.47 24.72
N CYS A 119 -0.62 10.29 24.12
CA CYS A 119 -1.24 9.07 24.62
C CYS A 119 -0.67 8.67 25.99
N ILE A 120 0.66 8.59 26.14
CA ILE A 120 1.32 8.24 27.40
C ILE A 120 0.97 9.26 28.50
N THR A 121 1.10 10.56 28.20
CA THR A 121 0.76 11.61 29.17
C THR A 121 -0.73 11.62 29.51
N GLY A 122 -1.62 11.34 28.55
CA GLY A 122 -3.05 11.19 28.77
C GLY A 122 -3.40 10.06 29.73
N LEU A 123 -2.79 8.88 29.54
CA LEU A 123 -2.94 7.74 30.46
C LEU A 123 -2.42 8.08 31.86
N LEU A 124 -1.26 8.74 31.96
CA LEU A 124 -0.73 9.19 33.24
C LEU A 124 -1.69 10.18 33.94
N LEU A 125 -2.27 11.13 33.21
CA LEU A 125 -3.25 12.07 33.75
C LEU A 125 -4.54 11.38 34.22
N PHE A 126 -4.94 10.29 33.58
CA PHE A 126 -6.11 9.52 33.97
C PHE A 126 -5.87 8.69 35.25
N PHE A 127 -4.74 7.97 35.34
CA PHE A 127 -4.48 7.05 36.46
C PHE A 127 -3.87 7.72 37.70
N THR A 128 -2.99 8.71 37.53
CA THR A 128 -2.27 9.30 38.66
C THR A 128 -3.16 9.94 39.73
N PRO A 129 -4.30 10.61 39.45
CA PRO A 129 -5.20 11.13 40.48
C PRO A 129 -5.76 10.03 41.39
N GLN A 130 -6.11 8.87 40.82
CA GLN A 130 -6.63 7.73 41.58
C GLN A 130 -5.54 7.14 42.49
N LEU A 131 -4.32 7.01 41.97
CA LEU A 131 -3.15 6.54 42.75
C LEU A 131 -2.79 7.51 43.88
N ILE A 132 -2.85 8.82 43.65
CA ILE A 132 -2.64 9.85 44.68
C ILE A 132 -3.69 9.69 45.79
N ARG A 133 -4.98 9.57 45.44
CA ARG A 133 -6.06 9.35 46.42
C ARG A 133 -5.82 8.09 47.27
N ARG A 134 -5.41 6.98 46.66
CA ARG A 134 -5.07 5.73 47.38
C ARG A 134 -3.86 5.89 48.31
N ARG A 135 -2.80 6.57 47.88
CA ARG A 135 -1.62 6.83 48.73
C ARG A 135 -1.92 7.77 49.90
N ARG A 136 -2.78 8.77 49.71
CA ARG A 136 -3.27 9.63 50.80
C ARG A 136 -4.01 8.82 51.87
N LYS A 137 -4.88 7.88 51.46
CA LYS A 137 -5.59 6.99 52.39
C LYS A 137 -4.65 6.10 53.21
N THR A 138 -3.51 5.71 52.64
CA THR A 138 -2.48 4.88 53.29
C THR A 138 -1.36 5.70 53.96
N LYS A 139 -1.53 7.03 54.10
CA LYS A 139 -0.55 7.98 54.66
C LYS A 139 0.87 7.89 54.04
N LYS A 140 0.99 7.42 52.79
CA LYS A 140 2.26 7.33 52.06
C LYS A 140 2.56 8.62 51.32
N SER A 141 3.85 8.90 51.08
CA SER A 141 4.28 10.10 50.31
C SER A 141 3.66 10.13 48.91
N THR A 142 3.12 11.31 48.56
CA THR A 142 2.46 11.59 47.28
C THR A 142 3.28 12.50 46.36
N PHE A 143 4.42 13.01 46.85
CA PHE A 143 5.22 14.03 46.17
C PHE A 143 5.58 13.64 44.73
N THR A 144 6.12 12.44 44.53
CA THR A 144 6.52 11.94 43.20
C THR A 144 5.35 11.85 42.23
N LEU A 145 4.18 11.37 42.69
CA LEU A 145 2.99 11.26 41.84
C LEU A 145 2.42 12.63 41.47
N VAL A 146 2.46 13.59 42.38
CA VAL A 146 2.03 14.98 42.11
C VAL A 146 2.98 15.65 41.12
N LYS A 147 4.30 15.45 41.27
CA LYS A 147 5.31 15.94 40.32
C LYS A 147 5.10 15.33 38.93
N LEU A 148 4.87 14.02 38.87
CA LEU A 148 4.54 13.31 37.64
C LEU A 148 3.27 13.87 36.99
N PHE A 149 2.17 14.02 37.73
CA PHE A 149 0.92 14.59 37.21
C PHE A 149 1.13 16.01 36.64
N LYS A 150 1.83 16.89 37.36
CA LYS A 150 2.12 18.25 36.88
C LYS A 150 2.96 18.23 35.60
N SER A 151 4.01 17.39 35.56
CA SER A 151 4.86 17.24 34.38
C SER A 151 4.07 16.70 33.18
N SER A 152 3.30 15.63 33.38
CA SER A 152 2.43 15.06 32.35
C SER A 152 1.41 16.09 31.86
N LEU A 153 0.85 16.92 32.74
CA LEU A 153 -0.11 17.96 32.35
C LEU A 153 0.51 19.03 31.44
N LEU A 154 1.76 19.41 31.72
CA LEU A 154 2.50 20.36 30.88
C LEU A 154 2.84 19.74 29.52
N TRP A 155 3.39 18.53 29.52
CA TRP A 155 3.75 17.79 28.30
C TRP A 155 2.55 17.31 27.49
N HIS A 156 1.35 17.23 28.08
CA HIS A 156 0.13 16.96 27.35
C HIS A 156 -0.43 18.24 26.73
N ASN A 157 -0.59 19.30 27.52
CA ASN A 157 -1.26 20.51 27.07
C ASN A 157 -0.43 21.37 26.11
N LYS A 158 0.88 21.51 26.34
CA LYS A 158 1.74 22.40 25.53
C LYS A 158 1.82 21.90 24.08
N PRO A 159 2.34 20.69 23.77
CA PRO A 159 2.38 20.23 22.39
C PRO A 159 0.98 20.00 21.81
N GLY A 160 0.02 19.49 22.58
CA GLY A 160 -1.35 19.25 22.09
C GLY A 160 -2.07 20.52 21.64
N SER A 161 -1.87 21.64 22.35
CA SER A 161 -2.46 22.93 21.95
C SER A 161 -1.68 23.64 20.86
N THR A 162 -0.35 23.58 20.86
CA THR A 162 0.50 24.21 19.85
C THR A 162 0.34 23.53 18.49
N LEU A 163 0.26 22.19 18.46
CA LEU A 163 0.18 21.40 17.24
C LEU A 163 -1.26 21.00 16.88
N PHE A 164 -2.26 21.60 17.52
CA PHE A 164 -3.67 21.22 17.38
C PHE A 164 -4.12 21.08 15.92
N TYR A 165 -3.86 22.09 15.09
CA TYR A 165 -4.28 22.07 13.68
C TYR A 165 -3.55 20.98 12.87
N LEU A 166 -2.27 20.74 13.13
CA LEU A 166 -1.51 19.69 12.46
C LEU A 166 -2.00 18.29 12.86
N LEU A 167 -2.29 18.07 14.14
CA LEU A 167 -2.86 16.82 14.64
C LEU A 167 -4.28 16.58 14.12
N LEU A 168 -5.08 17.65 14.00
CA LEU A 168 -6.43 17.58 13.41
C LEU A 168 -6.36 17.15 11.95
N ILE A 169 -5.48 17.78 11.15
CA ILE A 169 -5.27 17.42 9.75
C ILE A 169 -4.74 16.00 9.60
N LEU A 170 -3.79 15.59 10.45
CA LEU A 170 -3.27 14.22 10.47
C LEU A 170 -4.37 13.19 10.78
N CYS A 171 -5.23 13.47 11.75
CA CYS A 171 -6.37 12.62 12.10
C CYS A 171 -7.36 12.51 10.94
N LEU A 172 -7.81 13.65 10.40
CA LEU A 172 -8.79 13.68 9.32
C LEU A 172 -8.26 12.97 8.07
N SER A 173 -7.03 13.29 7.65
CA SER A 173 -6.41 12.63 6.50
C SER A 173 -6.37 11.10 6.66
N GLY A 174 -6.04 10.59 7.85
CA GLY A 174 -6.03 9.15 8.14
C GLY A 174 -7.44 8.53 8.10
N MET A 175 -8.46 9.20 8.63
CA MET A 175 -9.84 8.71 8.60
C MET A 175 -10.37 8.56 7.16
N PHE A 176 -9.98 9.43 6.24
CA PHE A 176 -10.37 9.34 4.82
C PHE A 176 -9.72 8.16 4.07
N LEU A 177 -8.66 7.54 4.60
CA LEU A 177 -7.99 6.40 3.97
C LEU A 177 -8.73 5.07 4.16
N ARG A 178 -9.83 5.05 4.93
CA ARG A 178 -10.65 3.86 5.18
C ARG A 178 -12.14 4.14 5.03
N PRO A 179 -12.96 3.11 4.71
CA PRO A 179 -14.41 3.24 4.78
C PRO A 179 -14.88 3.67 6.19
N PRO A 180 -15.98 4.42 6.30
CA PRO A 180 -16.88 4.86 5.22
C PRO A 180 -16.38 6.09 4.44
N LEU A 181 -15.50 6.93 5.01
CA LEU A 181 -15.11 8.20 4.40
C LEU A 181 -14.39 8.02 3.05
N LEU A 182 -13.60 6.96 2.91
CA LEU A 182 -12.95 6.58 1.64
C LEU A 182 -13.93 6.54 0.46
N ILE A 183 -15.16 6.09 0.69
CA ILE A 183 -16.17 5.92 -0.37
C ILE A 183 -16.48 7.26 -1.05
N SER A 184 -16.44 8.38 -0.30
CA SER A 184 -16.74 9.71 -0.83
C SER A 184 -15.65 10.25 -1.76
N ILE A 185 -14.41 9.77 -1.64
CA ILE A 185 -13.25 10.30 -2.37
C ILE A 185 -12.70 9.34 -3.43
N ILE A 186 -13.08 8.06 -3.40
CA ILE A 186 -12.41 7.00 -4.19
C ILE A 186 -12.48 7.21 -5.71
N LYS A 187 -13.56 7.83 -6.20
CA LYS A 187 -13.77 8.14 -7.63
C LYS A 187 -13.25 9.52 -8.03
N ALA A 188 -12.91 10.38 -7.08
CA ALA A 188 -12.49 11.74 -7.35
C ALA A 188 -11.06 11.77 -7.92
N LYS A 189 -10.87 12.55 -8.97
CA LYS A 189 -9.56 12.81 -9.60
C LYS A 189 -9.33 14.30 -9.73
N HIS A 190 -8.08 14.72 -9.67
CA HIS A 190 -7.68 16.11 -9.87
C HIS A 190 -6.36 16.20 -10.63
N LYS A 191 -6.02 17.41 -11.07
CA LYS A 191 -4.71 17.70 -11.67
C LYS A 191 -3.62 17.61 -10.59
N PRO A 192 -2.40 17.12 -10.93
CA PRO A 192 -1.27 17.09 -10.02
C PRO A 192 -1.07 18.45 -9.32
N LEU A 193 -0.78 18.41 -8.02
CA LEU A 193 -0.53 19.62 -7.24
C LEU A 193 0.89 20.13 -7.53
N SER A 194 0.99 21.38 -7.98
CA SER A 194 2.28 22.03 -8.21
C SER A 194 3.12 22.07 -6.92
N PHE A 195 4.44 22.02 -7.08
CA PHE A 195 5.42 22.00 -5.98
C PHE A 195 5.35 20.77 -5.04
N THR A 196 4.68 19.70 -5.45
CA THR A 196 4.64 18.43 -4.72
C THR A 196 5.35 17.31 -5.49
N THR A 197 5.52 16.14 -4.87
CA THR A 197 6.05 14.95 -5.55
C THR A 197 5.15 14.43 -6.68
N GLN A 198 3.95 14.99 -6.84
CA GLN A 198 3.03 14.71 -7.94
C GLN A 198 3.38 15.46 -9.22
N ASP A 199 4.08 16.59 -9.12
CA ASP A 199 4.44 17.46 -10.24
C ASP A 199 5.72 16.97 -10.94
N LYS A 200 5.74 15.68 -11.30
CA LYS A 200 6.84 15.06 -12.02
C LYS A 200 6.57 15.10 -13.53
N THR A 201 7.64 15.28 -14.30
CA THR A 201 7.59 15.24 -15.77
C THR A 201 7.15 13.88 -16.28
N ASN A 202 7.67 12.81 -15.66
CA ASN A 202 7.33 11.42 -15.95
C ASN A 202 5.85 11.11 -15.63
N PRO A 203 5.01 10.80 -16.64
CA PRO A 203 3.59 10.51 -16.45
C PRO A 203 3.31 9.24 -15.65
N TRP A 204 4.29 8.34 -15.60
CA TRP A 204 4.21 7.04 -14.94
C TRP A 204 4.78 7.02 -13.53
N HIS A 205 5.15 8.19 -12.99
CA HIS A 205 5.69 8.29 -11.64
C HIS A 205 4.78 7.59 -10.62
N ASP A 206 5.29 6.50 -10.06
CA ASP A 206 4.58 5.64 -9.10
C ASP A 206 3.28 4.99 -9.65
N LYS A 207 3.22 4.67 -10.95
CA LYS A 207 2.05 4.08 -11.62
C LYS A 207 2.27 2.71 -12.27
N LEU A 208 3.51 2.34 -12.59
CA LEU A 208 3.82 1.03 -13.19
C LEU A 208 3.74 -0.10 -12.16
N ARG A 209 3.25 -1.28 -12.56
CA ARG A 209 3.01 -2.41 -11.64
C ARG A 209 3.50 -3.75 -12.17
N CYS A 210 3.13 -4.10 -13.40
CA CYS A 210 3.37 -5.44 -13.94
C CYS A 210 3.61 -5.35 -15.45
N ILE A 211 4.46 -6.24 -15.97
CA ILE A 211 4.80 -6.38 -17.38
C ILE A 211 4.73 -7.84 -17.80
N ARG A 212 4.14 -8.10 -18.97
CA ARG A 212 4.15 -9.40 -19.64
C ARG A 212 4.30 -9.18 -21.14
N TYR A 213 4.78 -10.19 -21.85
CA TYR A 213 4.79 -10.19 -23.31
C TYR A 213 3.66 -11.07 -23.82
N ASP A 214 2.88 -10.55 -24.77
CA ASP A 214 1.83 -11.29 -25.46
C ASP A 214 2.39 -11.86 -26.76
N GLU A 215 2.64 -13.17 -26.76
CA GLU A 215 3.19 -13.90 -27.90
C GLU A 215 2.26 -13.90 -29.12
N PHE A 216 0.94 -13.88 -28.90
CA PHE A 216 -0.03 -13.97 -29.97
C PHE A 216 -0.19 -12.62 -30.69
N ASN A 217 -0.38 -11.55 -29.92
CA ASN A 217 -0.53 -10.20 -30.47
C ASN A 217 0.82 -9.49 -30.74
N LYS A 218 1.94 -10.09 -30.31
CA LYS A 218 3.32 -9.58 -30.44
C LYS A 218 3.50 -8.19 -29.84
N GLU A 219 3.08 -8.04 -28.58
CA GLU A 219 3.11 -6.76 -27.88
C GLU A 219 3.39 -6.91 -26.39
N TRP A 220 3.96 -5.86 -25.79
CA TRP A 220 4.19 -5.79 -24.35
C TRP A 220 2.94 -5.27 -23.64
N LEU A 221 2.47 -6.03 -22.65
CA LEU A 221 1.36 -5.67 -21.79
C LEU A 221 1.89 -5.08 -20.50
N ILE A 222 1.46 -3.86 -20.19
CA ILE A 222 1.86 -3.15 -18.98
C ILE A 222 0.62 -2.78 -18.18
N TYR A 223 0.51 -3.37 -16.99
CA TYR A 223 -0.51 -2.97 -16.04
C TYR A 223 -0.03 -1.79 -15.19
N THR A 224 -0.87 -0.77 -15.11
CA THR A 224 -0.64 0.45 -14.34
C THR A 224 -1.81 0.71 -13.38
N SER A 225 -1.64 1.65 -12.45
CA SER A 225 -2.77 2.12 -11.61
C SER A 225 -3.97 2.66 -12.40
N ASP A 226 -3.76 3.05 -13.67
CA ASP A 226 -4.76 3.70 -14.51
C ASP A 226 -5.38 2.73 -15.55
N GLY A 227 -4.93 1.48 -15.55
CA GLY A 227 -5.40 0.40 -16.42
C GLY A 227 -4.26 -0.33 -17.15
N LEU A 228 -4.66 -1.23 -18.04
CA LEU A 228 -3.78 -2.06 -18.86
C LEU A 228 -3.47 -1.36 -20.20
N LEU A 229 -2.20 -1.40 -20.60
CA LEU A 229 -1.67 -0.78 -21.81
C LEU A 229 -0.99 -1.84 -22.67
N ALA A 230 -1.08 -1.69 -23.99
CA ALA A 230 -0.43 -2.55 -24.96
C ALA A 230 0.56 -1.76 -25.80
N TYR A 231 1.81 -2.22 -25.84
CA TYR A 231 2.92 -1.60 -26.56
C TYR A 231 3.44 -2.57 -27.63
N LYS A 232 3.18 -2.28 -28.92
CA LYS A 232 3.80 -3.03 -30.03
C LYS A 232 5.33 -2.96 -29.99
N ASN A 233 5.85 -1.80 -29.61
CA ASN A 233 7.25 -1.58 -29.27
C ASN A 233 7.28 -0.89 -27.91
N ILE A 234 8.07 -1.40 -26.96
CA ILE A 234 8.17 -0.87 -25.61
C ILE A 234 8.57 0.62 -25.55
N LYS A 235 9.34 1.10 -26.55
CA LYS A 235 9.73 2.51 -26.68
C LYS A 235 8.70 3.36 -27.46
N GLY A 236 7.65 2.73 -27.99
CA GLY A 236 6.60 3.36 -28.77
C GLY A 236 5.42 3.87 -27.93
N ILE A 237 4.41 4.39 -28.63
CA ILE A 237 3.18 4.88 -28.02
C ILE A 237 2.24 3.70 -27.74
N PRO A 238 1.70 3.55 -26.51
CA PRO A 238 0.79 2.47 -26.19
C PRO A 238 -0.64 2.73 -26.65
N SER A 239 -1.37 1.64 -26.84
CA SER A 239 -2.83 1.65 -26.90
C SER A 239 -3.43 1.23 -25.55
N LYS A 240 -4.55 1.84 -25.16
CA LYS A 240 -5.26 1.45 -23.95
C LYS A 240 -6.17 0.27 -24.24
N ILE A 241 -6.00 -0.82 -23.48
CA ILE A 241 -6.88 -1.99 -23.59
C ILE A 241 -8.22 -1.68 -22.93
N LYS A 242 -9.29 -1.93 -23.67
CA LYS A 242 -10.69 -1.85 -23.20
C LYS A 242 -11.19 -3.26 -22.91
N HIS A 243 -12.30 -3.38 -22.17
CA HIS A 243 -12.91 -4.67 -21.83
C HIS A 243 -11.96 -5.61 -21.07
N ILE A 244 -11.36 -5.09 -20.01
CA ILE A 244 -10.59 -5.90 -19.06
C ILE A 244 -11.52 -6.49 -17.98
N PRO A 245 -11.13 -7.62 -17.37
CA PRO A 245 -11.85 -8.17 -16.22
C PRO A 245 -11.93 -7.17 -15.05
N PRO A 246 -12.86 -7.36 -14.11
CA PRO A 246 -12.90 -6.56 -12.89
C PRO A 246 -11.59 -6.67 -12.10
N ILE A 247 -10.87 -5.55 -11.99
CA ILE A 247 -9.68 -5.43 -11.15
C ILE A 247 -10.02 -4.53 -9.96
N SER A 248 -9.74 -5.01 -8.76
CA SER A 248 -10.01 -4.26 -7.53
C SER A 248 -9.14 -2.99 -7.43
N VAL A 249 -9.54 -2.06 -6.57
CA VAL A 249 -8.73 -0.85 -6.27
C VAL A 249 -7.37 -1.20 -5.64
N MET A 250 -7.24 -2.40 -5.06
CA MET A 250 -5.97 -2.92 -4.53
C MET A 250 -5.02 -3.41 -5.63
N GLY A 251 -5.49 -3.47 -6.88
CA GLY A 251 -4.69 -3.77 -8.05
C GLY A 251 -4.69 -5.24 -8.46
N LEU A 252 -3.99 -5.50 -9.56
CA LEU A 252 -3.73 -6.81 -10.15
C LEU A 252 -2.72 -7.58 -9.29
N GLN A 253 -3.03 -8.85 -9.01
CA GLN A 253 -2.17 -9.77 -8.26
C GLN A 253 -1.71 -10.96 -9.12
N VAL A 254 -2.51 -11.36 -10.10
CA VAL A 254 -2.19 -12.45 -11.02
C VAL A 254 -2.33 -11.92 -12.43
N PHE A 255 -1.30 -12.13 -13.25
CA PHE A 255 -1.33 -11.81 -14.67
C PHE A 255 -0.46 -12.79 -15.45
N GLU A 256 -1.04 -13.93 -15.80
CA GLU A 256 -0.31 -15.03 -16.43
C GLU A 256 -0.98 -15.45 -17.74
N PRO A 257 -0.21 -15.74 -18.80
CA PRO A 257 -0.75 -16.34 -20.01
C PRO A 257 -1.17 -17.79 -19.71
N LYS A 258 -2.32 -18.22 -20.23
CA LYS A 258 -2.80 -19.61 -20.11
C LYS A 258 -2.64 -20.39 -21.41
N ASP A 259 -3.10 -19.79 -22.50
CA ASP A 259 -3.05 -20.34 -23.84
C ASP A 259 -2.75 -19.22 -24.85
N THR A 260 -2.97 -19.44 -26.15
CA THR A 260 -2.64 -18.48 -27.20
C THR A 260 -3.35 -17.14 -27.03
N THR A 261 -4.59 -17.11 -26.55
CA THR A 261 -5.38 -15.87 -26.50
C THR A 261 -5.93 -15.57 -25.12
N THR A 262 -5.92 -16.54 -24.22
CA THR A 262 -6.50 -16.46 -22.88
C THR A 262 -5.44 -16.18 -21.83
N TRP A 263 -5.76 -15.22 -20.97
CA TRP A 263 -4.97 -14.80 -19.84
C TRP A 263 -5.71 -15.11 -18.54
N ILE A 264 -4.96 -15.39 -17.48
CA ILE A 264 -5.46 -15.48 -16.12
C ILE A 264 -5.20 -14.15 -15.42
N ILE A 265 -6.28 -13.47 -15.05
CA ILE A 265 -6.26 -12.19 -14.37
C ILE A 265 -6.87 -12.36 -12.99
N GLY A 266 -6.12 -12.02 -11.95
CA GLY A 266 -6.56 -12.15 -10.56
C GLY A 266 -6.39 -10.86 -9.76
N SER A 267 -7.38 -10.54 -8.95
CA SER A 267 -7.34 -9.45 -7.98
C SER A 267 -8.22 -9.75 -6.78
N PHE A 268 -8.37 -8.80 -5.85
CA PHE A 268 -9.32 -8.94 -4.74
C PHE A 268 -10.80 -9.00 -5.21
N SER A 269 -11.07 -8.76 -6.49
CA SER A 269 -12.38 -8.94 -7.10
C SER A 269 -12.67 -10.36 -7.60
N GLY A 270 -11.66 -11.24 -7.69
CA GLY A 270 -11.81 -12.60 -8.22
C GLY A 270 -10.65 -13.03 -9.11
N LEU A 271 -10.77 -14.26 -9.64
CA LEU A 271 -9.88 -14.83 -10.65
C LEU A 271 -10.67 -15.05 -11.93
N PHE A 272 -10.14 -14.61 -13.08
CA PHE A 272 -10.84 -14.62 -14.35
C PHE A 272 -9.98 -15.18 -15.46
N HIS A 273 -10.60 -15.96 -16.35
CA HIS A 273 -10.12 -16.20 -17.70
C HIS A 273 -10.54 -15.03 -18.59
N TRP A 274 -9.56 -14.39 -19.22
CA TRP A 274 -9.76 -13.26 -20.09
C TRP A 274 -9.24 -13.59 -21.48
N ASP A 275 -10.16 -13.71 -22.44
CA ASP A 275 -9.80 -13.87 -23.84
C ASP A 275 -9.54 -12.49 -24.44
N ARG A 276 -8.31 -12.29 -24.91
CA ARG A 276 -7.85 -11.03 -25.47
C ARG A 276 -8.39 -10.70 -26.85
N GLN A 277 -8.81 -11.69 -27.62
CA GLN A 277 -9.40 -11.44 -28.94
C GLN A 277 -10.84 -10.98 -28.82
N THR A 278 -11.63 -11.72 -28.04
CA THR A 278 -13.07 -11.45 -27.87
C THR A 278 -13.32 -10.36 -26.83
N GLY A 279 -12.39 -10.14 -25.90
CA GLY A 279 -12.58 -9.28 -24.73
C GLY A 279 -13.49 -9.91 -23.68
N GLU A 280 -13.88 -11.17 -23.84
CA GLU A 280 -14.74 -11.86 -22.90
C GLU A 280 -13.97 -12.24 -21.63
N SER A 281 -14.61 -12.01 -20.48
CA SER A 281 -14.09 -12.42 -19.17
C SER A 281 -15.02 -13.46 -18.56
N ARG A 282 -14.48 -14.54 -18.03
CA ARG A 282 -15.23 -15.60 -17.33
C ARG A 282 -14.58 -15.89 -15.98
N ASP A 283 -15.38 -16.05 -14.95
CA ASP A 283 -14.91 -16.45 -13.62
C ASP A 283 -14.21 -17.82 -13.70
N TYR A 284 -13.02 -17.91 -13.11
CA TYR A 284 -12.16 -19.09 -13.20
C TYR A 284 -12.80 -20.35 -12.60
N PHE A 285 -13.62 -20.20 -11.55
CA PHE A 285 -14.19 -21.33 -10.83
C PHE A 285 -15.55 -21.76 -11.41
N THR A 286 -16.38 -20.80 -11.80
CA THR A 286 -17.77 -21.04 -12.21
C THR A 286 -17.98 -20.99 -13.72
N GLY A 287 -17.04 -20.41 -14.49
CA GLY A 287 -17.16 -20.21 -15.94
C GLY A 287 -18.18 -19.15 -16.36
N LYS A 288 -18.84 -18.49 -15.39
CA LYS A 288 -19.87 -17.47 -15.63
C LYS A 288 -19.23 -16.13 -15.97
N ILE A 289 -19.96 -15.31 -16.73
CA ILE A 289 -19.57 -13.92 -17.00
C ILE A 289 -19.63 -13.13 -15.68
N PRO A 290 -18.60 -12.34 -15.33
CA PRO A 290 -18.59 -11.57 -14.10
C PRO A 290 -19.69 -10.51 -14.10
N GLU A 291 -20.36 -10.37 -12.95
CA GLU A 291 -21.34 -9.31 -12.78
C GLU A 291 -20.66 -7.93 -12.85
N PRO A 292 -21.33 -6.92 -13.43
CA PRO A 292 -20.82 -5.56 -13.41
C PRO A 292 -20.68 -5.06 -11.97
N PRO A 293 -19.69 -4.20 -11.68
CA PRO A 293 -19.46 -3.70 -10.33
C PRO A 293 -20.71 -2.95 -9.82
N LYS A 294 -21.33 -3.48 -8.76
CA LYS A 294 -22.50 -2.85 -8.10
C LYS A 294 -22.08 -1.62 -7.29
N MET A 295 -22.98 -0.64 -7.18
CA MET A 295 -22.80 0.50 -6.27
C MET A 295 -22.95 0.01 -4.82
N GLY A 296 -21.88 0.14 -4.03
CA GLY A 296 -21.86 -0.25 -2.63
C GLY A 296 -20.44 -0.52 -2.12
N PRO A 297 -20.28 -1.00 -0.87
CA PRO A 297 -19.02 -1.58 -0.43
C PRO A 297 -18.60 -2.68 -1.42
N PRO A 298 -17.32 -2.77 -1.82
CA PRO A 298 -16.88 -3.83 -2.72
C PRO A 298 -17.23 -5.18 -2.08
N VAL A 299 -18.06 -5.98 -2.78
CA VAL A 299 -18.36 -7.35 -2.36
C VAL A 299 -17.10 -8.17 -2.66
N ILE A 300 -16.34 -8.46 -1.61
CA ILE A 300 -15.17 -9.33 -1.68
C ILE A 300 -15.68 -10.77 -1.57
N SER A 301 -16.10 -11.37 -2.69
CA SER A 301 -16.60 -12.75 -2.69
C SER A 301 -15.48 -13.78 -2.70
N ASN A 302 -14.41 -13.54 -3.45
CA ASN A 302 -13.27 -14.44 -3.57
C ASN A 302 -11.96 -13.66 -3.82
N PRO A 303 -11.36 -13.06 -2.79
CA PRO A 303 -10.19 -12.22 -2.96
C PRO A 303 -8.96 -13.05 -3.29
N ILE A 304 -8.37 -12.81 -4.45
CA ILE A 304 -7.17 -13.52 -4.91
C ILE A 304 -5.93 -12.70 -4.57
N SER A 305 -4.98 -13.36 -3.93
CA SER A 305 -3.66 -12.82 -3.58
C SER A 305 -2.53 -13.42 -4.43
N GLY A 306 -2.76 -14.52 -5.14
CA GLY A 306 -1.76 -15.15 -5.99
C GLY A 306 -2.29 -16.36 -6.76
N PHE A 307 -1.47 -16.87 -7.67
CA PHE A 307 -1.73 -18.04 -8.52
C PHE A 307 -0.40 -18.65 -8.95
N SER A 308 -0.33 -19.96 -9.08
CA SER A 308 0.79 -20.65 -9.72
C SER A 308 0.28 -21.86 -10.50
N SER A 309 0.78 -21.99 -11.73
CA SER A 309 0.59 -23.14 -12.63
C SER A 309 1.84 -23.99 -12.75
N ASP A 310 2.84 -23.78 -11.87
CA ASP A 310 4.13 -24.51 -11.91
C ASP A 310 4.03 -25.93 -11.33
N PHE A 311 2.89 -26.27 -10.74
CA PHE A 311 2.60 -27.57 -10.14
C PHE A 311 1.68 -28.40 -11.03
N ASP A 312 1.58 -29.70 -10.79
CA ASP A 312 0.69 -30.63 -11.54
C ASP A 312 -0.77 -30.15 -11.66
N LYS A 313 -1.22 -29.37 -10.67
CA LYS A 313 -2.49 -28.64 -10.68
C LYS A 313 -2.26 -27.22 -10.21
N ASP A 314 -2.99 -26.31 -10.83
CA ASP A 314 -3.03 -24.91 -10.43
C ASP A 314 -3.28 -24.77 -8.93
N ILE A 315 -2.51 -23.89 -8.31
CA ILE A 315 -2.69 -23.46 -6.92
C ILE A 315 -3.16 -22.02 -6.94
N VAL A 316 -4.33 -21.78 -6.36
CA VAL A 316 -4.90 -20.43 -6.21
C VAL A 316 -4.74 -19.99 -4.77
N PHE A 317 -4.21 -18.79 -4.55
CA PHE A 317 -4.05 -18.23 -3.22
C PHE A 317 -5.19 -17.24 -2.96
N ASN A 318 -6.07 -17.60 -2.04
CA ASN A 318 -7.10 -16.72 -1.51
C ASN A 318 -6.52 -15.90 -0.34
N TYR A 319 -6.88 -14.62 -0.26
CA TYR A 319 -6.35 -13.71 0.75
C TYR A 319 -6.70 -14.11 2.20
N PHE A 320 -7.87 -14.71 2.43
CA PHE A 320 -8.33 -15.12 3.76
C PHE A 320 -8.06 -16.59 4.04
N GLU A 321 -8.29 -17.45 3.06
CA GLU A 321 -8.23 -18.90 3.23
C GLU A 321 -6.86 -19.50 2.88
N GLY A 322 -5.96 -18.72 2.28
CA GLY A 322 -4.64 -19.19 1.87
C GLY A 322 -4.67 -20.02 0.58
N ALA A 323 -3.74 -20.95 0.46
CA ALA A 323 -3.58 -21.78 -0.74
C ALA A 323 -4.71 -22.80 -0.90
N LYS A 324 -5.31 -22.84 -2.08
CA LYS A 324 -6.32 -23.82 -2.49
C LYS A 324 -5.85 -24.51 -3.76
N SER A 325 -5.86 -25.84 -3.75
CA SER A 325 -5.63 -26.65 -4.95
C SER A 325 -6.47 -27.92 -4.92
N LYS A 326 -6.65 -28.53 -6.09
CA LYS A 326 -7.22 -29.88 -6.22
C LYS A 326 -6.20 -30.98 -5.92
N SER A 327 -4.91 -30.64 -5.84
CA SER A 327 -3.81 -31.54 -5.46
C SER A 327 -3.27 -31.22 -4.07
N SER A 328 -2.34 -32.06 -3.59
CA SER A 328 -1.61 -31.79 -2.36
C SER A 328 -0.80 -30.51 -2.47
N ILE A 329 -1.03 -29.58 -1.55
CA ILE A 329 -0.26 -28.34 -1.43
C ILE A 329 1.12 -28.68 -0.89
N PRO A 330 2.21 -28.23 -1.54
CA PRO A 330 3.57 -28.45 -1.05
C PRO A 330 3.74 -27.95 0.39
N GLN A 331 4.47 -28.71 1.21
CA GLN A 331 4.78 -28.27 2.56
C GLN A 331 5.71 -27.06 2.55
N MET A 332 5.41 -26.08 3.39
CA MET A 332 6.25 -24.89 3.56
C MET A 332 7.65 -25.30 4.04
N PRO A 333 8.73 -24.88 3.34
CA PRO A 333 10.10 -25.17 3.75
C PRO A 333 10.38 -24.70 5.18
N LYS A 334 11.17 -25.47 5.95
CA LYS A 334 11.50 -25.13 7.35
C LYS A 334 12.13 -23.75 7.50
N GLN A 335 12.92 -23.33 6.52
CA GLN A 335 13.56 -22.02 6.47
C GLN A 335 12.54 -20.88 6.39
N ALA A 336 11.39 -21.09 5.73
CA ALA A 336 10.33 -20.10 5.60
C ALA A 336 9.40 -20.06 6.84
N GLN A 337 9.31 -21.17 7.60
CA GLN A 337 8.47 -21.24 8.80
C GLN A 337 8.93 -20.31 9.92
N GLN A 338 10.22 -19.94 9.96
CA GLN A 338 10.81 -19.07 10.98
C GLN A 338 10.82 -17.57 10.59
N ALA A 339 10.07 -17.18 9.56
CA ALA A 339 10.04 -15.79 9.11
C ALA A 339 9.42 -14.88 10.19
N ASN A 340 10.24 -14.00 10.77
CA ASN A 340 9.79 -12.99 11.72
C ASN A 340 9.15 -11.81 11.01
N MET A 341 8.10 -11.23 11.61
CA MET A 341 7.57 -9.95 11.16
C MET A 341 8.49 -8.82 11.63
N SER A 342 8.85 -7.91 10.72
CA SER A 342 9.61 -6.72 11.12
C SER A 342 8.77 -5.82 12.03
N LEU A 343 9.44 -5.04 12.89
CA LEU A 343 8.77 -4.07 13.76
C LEU A 343 7.83 -3.14 12.98
N TRP A 344 8.25 -2.73 11.76
CA TRP A 344 7.42 -1.91 10.89
C TRP A 344 6.09 -2.59 10.53
N HIS A 345 6.12 -3.88 10.17
CA HIS A 345 4.89 -4.63 9.87
C HIS A 345 4.02 -4.80 11.11
N VAL A 346 4.61 -5.10 12.28
CA VAL A 346 3.87 -5.18 13.55
C VAL A 346 3.19 -3.84 13.88
N CYS A 347 3.92 -2.73 13.76
CA CYS A 347 3.36 -1.39 13.95
C CYS A 347 2.25 -1.08 12.94
N LEU A 348 2.36 -1.53 11.68
CA LEU A 348 1.32 -1.36 10.67
C LEU A 348 0.05 -2.16 11.02
N GLU A 349 0.19 -3.41 11.47
CA GLU A 349 -0.94 -4.23 11.92
C GLU A 349 -1.62 -3.62 13.16
N ALA A 350 -0.84 -3.06 14.09
CA ALA A 350 -1.37 -2.36 15.25
C ALA A 350 -2.07 -1.04 14.88
N HIS A 351 -1.45 -0.24 14.00
CA HIS A 351 -1.99 1.03 13.52
C HIS A 351 -3.30 0.85 12.74
N THR A 352 -3.41 -0.22 11.97
CA THR A 352 -4.63 -0.54 11.20
C THR A 352 -5.67 -1.35 11.97
N GLY A 353 -5.33 -1.81 13.18
CA GLY A 353 -6.21 -2.59 14.05
C GLY A 353 -6.28 -4.08 13.72
N ARG A 354 -5.57 -4.54 12.68
CA ARG A 354 -5.57 -5.94 12.23
C ARG A 354 -4.87 -6.89 13.20
N ILE A 355 -4.00 -6.38 14.06
CA ILE A 355 -3.38 -7.19 15.12
C ILE A 355 -4.38 -7.68 16.18
N TYR A 356 -5.53 -7.01 16.32
CA TYR A 356 -6.56 -7.33 17.33
C TYR A 356 -7.52 -8.42 16.83
N THR A 357 -6.96 -9.57 16.44
CA THR A 357 -7.70 -10.70 15.84
C THR A 357 -8.75 -11.32 16.76
N PHE A 358 -8.69 -11.05 18.07
CA PHE A 358 -9.69 -11.46 19.05
C PHE A 358 -10.99 -10.64 18.99
N LEU A 359 -11.02 -9.54 18.25
CA LEU A 359 -12.22 -8.71 18.08
C LEU A 359 -13.07 -9.21 16.89
N PRO A 360 -14.40 -9.00 16.92
CA PRO A 360 -15.26 -9.24 15.76
C PRO A 360 -14.77 -8.48 14.52
N GLU A 361 -14.89 -9.10 13.33
CA GLU A 361 -14.41 -8.54 12.06
C GLU A 361 -14.97 -7.14 11.77
N ILE A 362 -16.23 -6.89 12.14
CA ILE A 362 -16.86 -5.57 11.98
C ILE A 362 -16.16 -4.48 12.79
N ILE A 363 -15.65 -4.82 13.99
CA ILE A 363 -14.91 -3.88 14.84
C ILE A 363 -13.54 -3.62 14.25
N ILE A 364 -12.87 -4.64 13.72
CA ILE A 364 -11.57 -4.49 13.03
C ILE A 364 -11.75 -3.61 11.78
N ALA A 365 -12.79 -3.85 10.98
CA ALA A 365 -13.10 -3.05 9.80
C ALA A 365 -13.38 -1.58 10.13
N LEU A 366 -14.02 -1.32 11.28
CA LEU A 366 -14.34 0.02 11.78
C LEU A 366 -13.26 0.60 12.74
N PHE A 367 -12.12 -0.08 12.90
CA PHE A 367 -11.11 0.32 13.88
C PHE A 367 -10.59 1.75 13.65
N ILE A 368 -10.20 2.07 12.40
CA ILE A 368 -9.69 3.39 12.02
C ILE A 368 -10.75 4.50 12.18
N PRO A 369 -11.99 4.38 11.65
CA PRO A 369 -12.99 5.44 11.84
C PRO A 369 -13.38 5.63 13.31
N ILE A 370 -13.53 4.56 14.09
CA ILE A 370 -13.83 4.66 15.53
C ILE A 370 -12.68 5.35 16.27
N SER A 371 -11.45 4.88 16.08
CA SER A 371 -10.26 5.46 16.72
C SER A 371 -10.06 6.92 16.32
N GLY A 372 -10.32 7.25 15.06
CA GLY A 372 -10.29 8.63 14.56
C GLY A 372 -11.33 9.53 15.24
N ILE A 373 -12.58 9.07 15.37
CA ILE A 373 -13.63 9.83 16.09
C ILE A 373 -13.24 10.06 17.55
N LEU A 374 -12.75 9.03 18.24
CA LEU A 374 -12.30 9.16 19.63
C LEU A 374 -11.15 10.17 19.75
N PHE A 375 -10.19 10.10 18.82
CA PHE A 375 -9.06 11.03 18.78
C PHE A 375 -9.50 12.47 18.50
N LEU A 376 -10.45 12.69 17.58
CA LEU A 376 -11.06 14.00 17.32
C LEU A 376 -11.75 14.56 18.55
N ILE A 377 -12.56 13.75 19.25
CA ILE A 377 -13.24 14.17 20.48
C ILE A 377 -12.23 14.61 21.52
N ILE A 378 -11.16 13.83 21.74
CA ILE A 378 -10.11 14.15 22.71
C ILE A 378 -9.37 15.44 22.31
N LEU A 379 -8.98 15.57 21.04
CA LEU A 379 -8.28 16.76 20.52
C LEU A 379 -9.12 18.02 20.68
N ILE A 380 -10.38 18.00 20.22
CA ILE A 380 -11.27 19.17 20.23
C ILE A 380 -11.62 19.55 21.67
N SER A 381 -12.04 18.57 22.50
CA SER A 381 -12.39 18.84 23.90
C SER A 381 -11.18 19.34 24.70
N GLY A 382 -10.01 18.72 24.53
CA GLY A 382 -8.77 19.14 25.16
C GLY A 382 -8.38 20.57 24.78
N TYR A 383 -8.49 20.92 23.50
CA TYR A 383 -8.19 22.28 23.02
C TYR A 383 -9.16 23.33 23.55
N ILE A 384 -10.46 23.04 23.59
CA ILE A 384 -11.48 23.92 24.17
C ILE A 384 -11.19 24.16 25.66
N LEU A 385 -10.91 23.10 26.42
CA LEU A 385 -10.57 23.19 27.84
C LEU A 385 -9.30 24.02 28.08
N TYR A 386 -8.26 23.79 27.28
CA TYR A 386 -7.03 24.55 27.35
C TYR A 386 -7.27 26.05 27.10
N ARG A 387 -7.99 26.41 26.03
CA ARG A 387 -8.32 27.81 25.73
C ARG A 387 -9.15 28.46 26.83
N ARG A 388 -10.16 27.77 27.37
CA ARG A 388 -10.98 28.27 28.48
C ARG A 388 -10.16 28.58 29.74
N ARG A 389 -9.12 27.79 30.00
CA ARG A 389 -8.29 27.92 31.21
C ARG A 389 -7.17 28.96 31.08
N TYR A 390 -6.57 29.10 29.89
CA TYR A 390 -5.37 29.93 29.68
C TYR A 390 -5.56 31.17 28.80
N LYS A 391 -6.68 31.30 28.05
CA LYS A 391 -6.96 32.43 27.16
C LYS A 391 -8.23 33.21 27.52
N ARG A 392 -8.74 33.09 28.75
CA ARG A 392 -9.75 34.06 29.22
C ARG A 392 -9.08 35.43 29.36
N PRO A 393 -9.59 36.51 28.72
CA PRO A 393 -9.15 37.85 29.06
C PRO A 393 -9.41 38.05 30.55
N LYS A 394 -8.43 38.61 31.28
CA LYS A 394 -8.70 39.16 32.62
C LYS A 394 -9.82 40.17 32.40
N LYS A 395 -11.02 39.92 32.94
CA LYS A 395 -12.02 40.97 33.09
C LYS A 395 -11.35 42.03 33.95
N ASN A 396 -10.97 43.17 33.35
CA ASN A 396 -10.69 44.36 34.14
C ASN A 396 -11.99 44.68 34.86
N ILE A 397 -11.99 44.46 36.18
CA ILE A 397 -13.05 44.95 37.05
C ILE A 397 -12.73 46.44 37.18
N SER A 398 -13.48 47.27 36.46
CA SER A 398 -13.54 48.73 36.64
C SER A 398 -14.29 49.04 37.92
#